data_AF-A0A381XY18-F1
#
_entry.id   AF-A0A381XY18-F1
#
_cell.length_a   1.000
_cell.length_b   1.000
_cell.length_c   1.000
_cell.angle_alpha   90.00
_cell.angle_beta   90.00
_cell.angle_gamma   90.00
#
_symmetry.space_group_name_H-M   'P 1'
#
loop_
_entity.id
_entity.type
_entity.pdbx_description
1 polymer ?
#
loop_
_entity_poly.entity_id
_entity_poly.type
_entity_poly.pdbx_seq_one_letter_code
_entity_poly.pdbx_strand_id
1 'polypeptide(L)'
;MSELVQNTLFAHIPAKRKTTPSGWTSFNAPCCHHNGTSQDKRQRGGLISNADGSVSYHCFNCGFKASWQRGRRLSRKMRNLLEWLGASDDSINQLALGVLQFNEESGFIQPLVELPKFKDIELPKGAKLITEYSDNNLLLKVLDYMKGRQLNVEDYDFYWSPELGYRDKLIIPFYYLTPGSDTKRLVGWTARRITKGNPKYLTDVQPGYVFNLDAQDYRRIFVILVEGPIDAIGIDACALMGSEVRDQQALLLNSLNKQVIVLPDRDKA
;
A
#
# COMPACT_ATOMS: atom_id res chain seq x y z
N MET A 1 13.92 18.81 -24.55
CA MET A 1 13.00 17.70 -24.18
C MET A 1 12.45 17.79 -22.75
N SER A 2 13.04 18.56 -21.83
CA SER A 2 12.59 18.64 -20.42
C SER A 2 11.20 19.23 -20.18
N GLU A 3 10.55 19.78 -21.21
CA GLU A 3 9.24 20.43 -21.11
C GLU A 3 8.12 19.59 -21.75
N LEU A 4 8.36 18.34 -22.16
CA LEU A 4 7.35 17.54 -22.89
C LEU A 4 6.03 17.40 -22.11
N VAL A 5 6.11 17.06 -20.82
CA VAL A 5 4.94 16.92 -19.93
C VAL A 5 4.26 18.27 -19.70
N GLN A 6 5.06 19.33 -19.51
CA GLN A 6 4.56 20.69 -19.33
C GLN A 6 3.81 21.16 -20.58
N ASN A 7 4.41 21.05 -21.76
CA ASN A 7 3.84 21.49 -23.02
C ASN A 7 2.57 20.72 -23.35
N THR A 8 2.55 19.41 -23.11
CA THR A 8 1.34 18.59 -23.31
C THR A 8 0.21 19.02 -22.37
N LEU A 9 0.50 19.31 -21.10
CA LEU A 9 -0.50 19.83 -20.17
C LEU A 9 -1.02 21.20 -20.63
N PHE A 10 -0.14 22.15 -20.93
CA PHE A 10 -0.54 23.50 -21.35
C PHE A 10 -1.32 23.54 -22.67
N ALA A 11 -1.08 22.58 -23.57
CA ALA A 11 -1.84 22.42 -24.82
C ALA A 11 -3.30 22.02 -24.57
N HIS A 12 -3.58 21.28 -23.49
CA HIS A 12 -4.93 20.81 -23.15
C HIS A 12 -5.62 21.66 -22.08
N ILE A 13 -4.97 22.69 -21.53
CA ILE A 13 -5.63 23.61 -20.60
C ILE A 13 -6.67 24.45 -21.34
N PRO A 14 -7.90 24.59 -20.79
CA PRO A 14 -8.93 25.45 -21.39
C PRO A 14 -8.47 26.89 -21.62
N ALA A 15 -8.91 27.49 -22.74
CA ALA A 15 -8.57 28.88 -23.10
C ALA A 15 -8.93 29.91 -22.01
N LYS A 16 -10.02 29.65 -21.26
CA LYS A 16 -10.43 30.49 -20.12
C LYS A 16 -9.58 30.18 -18.88
N ARG A 17 -8.40 30.81 -18.80
CA ARG A 17 -7.43 30.67 -17.71
C ARG A 17 -6.92 32.02 -17.22
N LYS A 18 -6.38 32.04 -15.99
CA LYS A 18 -5.77 33.23 -15.37
C LYS A 18 -4.45 32.86 -14.73
N THR A 19 -3.43 33.70 -14.88
CA THR A 19 -2.15 33.53 -14.18
C THR A 19 -2.18 34.33 -12.88
N THR A 20 -1.88 33.69 -11.76
CA THR A 20 -1.78 34.36 -10.46
C THR A 20 -0.38 34.96 -10.27
N PRO A 21 -0.22 35.98 -9.40
CA PRO A 21 1.10 36.52 -9.05
C PRO A 21 2.06 35.47 -8.46
N SER A 22 1.51 34.41 -7.87
CA SER A 22 2.25 33.25 -7.34
C SER A 22 2.65 32.21 -8.39
N GLY A 23 2.44 32.48 -9.68
CA GLY A 23 2.85 31.61 -10.79
C GLY A 23 1.86 30.48 -11.14
N TRP A 24 0.69 30.44 -10.52
CA TRP A 24 -0.32 29.42 -10.85
C TRP A 24 -1.13 29.81 -12.08
N THR A 25 -1.31 28.87 -12.99
CA THR A 25 -2.30 28.95 -14.06
C THR A 25 -3.61 28.35 -13.55
N SER A 26 -4.60 29.21 -13.27
CA SER A 26 -5.91 28.83 -12.75
C SER A 26 -6.94 28.67 -13.86
N PHE A 27 -7.69 27.57 -13.84
CA PHE A 27 -8.75 27.23 -14.79
C PHE A 27 -9.81 26.34 -14.13
N ASN A 28 -10.94 26.10 -14.81
CA ASN A 28 -12.01 25.26 -14.25
C ASN A 28 -11.51 23.83 -14.06
N ALA A 29 -11.58 23.31 -12.83
CA ALA A 29 -11.05 22.01 -12.49
C ALA A 29 -11.90 20.86 -13.09
N PRO A 30 -11.39 20.10 -14.07
CA PRO A 30 -12.17 19.01 -14.66
C PRO A 30 -12.34 17.84 -13.68
N CYS A 31 -11.42 17.67 -12.73
CA CYS A 31 -11.49 16.62 -11.72
C CYS A 31 -12.69 16.73 -10.75
N CYS A 32 -13.33 17.90 -10.61
CA CYS A 32 -14.39 18.11 -9.62
C CYS A 32 -15.57 17.14 -9.79
N HIS A 33 -16.09 17.01 -11.01
CA HIS A 33 -17.24 16.14 -11.30
C HIS A 33 -16.91 14.65 -11.23
N HIS A 34 -15.64 14.27 -11.39
CA HIS A 34 -15.16 12.90 -11.18
C HIS A 34 -14.87 12.56 -9.72
N ASN A 35 -14.80 13.55 -8.83
CA ASN A 35 -14.44 13.36 -7.42
C ASN A 35 -15.55 13.84 -6.48
N GLY A 36 -16.81 13.52 -6.81
CA GLY A 36 -17.96 13.70 -5.91
C GLY A 36 -18.38 15.15 -5.67
N THR A 37 -17.92 16.10 -6.49
CA THR A 37 -18.34 17.51 -6.40
C THR A 37 -19.01 17.96 -7.70
N SER A 38 -19.75 19.07 -7.68
CA SER A 38 -20.33 19.62 -8.90
C SER A 38 -19.26 20.19 -9.84
N GLN A 39 -19.59 20.31 -11.13
CA GLN A 39 -18.69 20.86 -12.14
C GLN A 39 -18.16 22.24 -11.73
N ASP A 40 -16.84 22.42 -11.84
CA ASP A 40 -16.22 23.68 -11.45
C ASP A 40 -16.51 24.81 -12.46
N LYS A 41 -16.97 25.94 -11.93
CA LYS A 41 -17.22 27.18 -12.69
C LYS A 41 -16.41 28.38 -12.18
N ARG A 42 -15.57 28.16 -11.16
CA ARG A 42 -14.86 29.21 -10.41
C ARG A 42 -13.34 29.18 -10.58
N GLN A 43 -12.85 28.45 -11.58
CA GLN A 43 -11.42 28.34 -11.88
C GLN A 43 -10.57 27.86 -10.69
N ARG A 44 -11.04 26.83 -9.96
CA ARG A 44 -10.41 26.28 -8.75
C ARG A 44 -9.35 25.23 -9.04
N GLY A 45 -9.05 24.93 -10.30
CA GLY A 45 -7.92 24.10 -10.68
C GLY A 45 -6.71 24.97 -10.94
N GLY A 46 -5.62 24.74 -10.22
CA GLY A 46 -4.34 25.41 -10.44
C GLY A 46 -3.31 24.45 -10.99
N LEU A 47 -2.56 24.89 -12.01
CA LEU A 47 -1.34 24.25 -12.49
C LEU A 47 -0.15 25.18 -12.28
N ILE A 48 0.95 24.67 -11.72
CA ILE A 48 2.21 25.40 -11.59
C ILE A 48 3.35 24.59 -12.18
N SER A 49 4.23 25.27 -12.89
CA SER A 49 5.49 24.73 -13.38
C SER A 49 6.62 25.33 -12.55
N ASN A 50 7.48 24.46 -12.02
CA ASN A 50 8.61 24.84 -11.19
C ASN A 50 9.88 24.97 -12.05
N ALA A 51 10.87 25.68 -11.54
CA ALA A 51 12.13 25.94 -12.26
C ALA A 51 12.94 24.66 -12.57
N ASP A 52 12.72 23.58 -11.83
CA ASP A 52 13.33 22.25 -12.06
C ASP A 52 12.64 21.46 -13.20
N GLY A 53 11.60 22.03 -13.83
CA GLY A 53 10.78 21.39 -14.84
C GLY A 53 9.74 20.43 -14.28
N SER A 54 9.55 20.39 -12.95
CA SER A 54 8.42 19.67 -12.36
C SER A 54 7.12 20.45 -12.55
N VAL A 55 6.01 19.72 -12.61
CA VAL A 55 4.67 20.28 -12.79
C VAL A 55 3.77 19.77 -11.68
N SER A 56 3.01 20.67 -11.07
CA SER A 56 2.06 20.35 -10.00
C SER A 56 0.68 20.90 -10.31
N TYR A 57 -0.33 20.05 -10.17
CA TYR A 57 -1.74 20.38 -10.25
C TYR A 57 -2.39 20.27 -8.87
N HIS A 58 -3.20 21.27 -8.53
CA HIS A 58 -3.99 21.28 -7.31
C HIS A 58 -5.41 21.79 -7.58
N CYS A 59 -6.42 20.98 -7.24
CA CYS A 59 -7.80 21.44 -7.20
C CYS A 59 -8.16 21.93 -5.79
N PHE A 60 -8.45 23.23 -5.68
CA PHE A 60 -8.86 23.88 -4.42
C PHE A 60 -10.34 23.64 -4.05
N ASN A 61 -11.03 22.72 -4.73
CA ASN A 61 -12.40 22.32 -4.42
C ASN A 61 -12.48 20.87 -3.91
N CYS A 62 -12.18 19.90 -4.78
CA CYS A 62 -12.24 18.48 -4.41
C CYS A 62 -10.93 17.94 -3.81
N GLY A 63 -9.88 18.77 -3.71
CA GLY A 63 -8.60 18.36 -3.14
C GLY A 63 -7.75 17.43 -4.02
N PHE A 64 -8.16 17.15 -5.27
CA PHE A 64 -7.38 16.35 -6.19
C PHE A 64 -6.01 16.99 -6.48
N LYS A 65 -4.95 16.18 -6.40
CA LYS A 65 -3.57 16.58 -6.66
C LYS A 65 -2.92 15.60 -7.63
N ALA A 66 -2.19 16.14 -8.60
CA ALA A 66 -1.35 15.37 -9.50
C ALA A 66 -0.04 16.12 -9.72
N SER A 67 1.06 15.41 -9.84
CA SER A 67 2.36 16.02 -10.14
C SER A 67 3.23 15.10 -10.98
N TRP A 68 4.20 15.70 -11.65
CA TRP A 68 5.27 15.02 -12.35
C TRP A 68 6.59 15.77 -12.12
N GLN A 69 7.67 15.01 -11.99
CA GLN A 69 9.03 15.53 -11.88
C GLN A 69 9.96 14.62 -12.69
N ARG A 70 11.10 15.15 -13.11
CA ARG A 70 12.14 14.40 -13.86
C ARG A 70 12.55 13.14 -13.09
N GLY A 71 12.82 12.05 -13.81
CA GLY A 71 13.16 10.75 -13.23
C GLY A 71 11.96 9.94 -12.71
N ARG A 72 10.73 10.48 -12.76
CA ARG A 72 9.51 9.72 -12.44
C ARG A 72 8.75 9.32 -13.70
N ARG A 73 8.09 8.16 -13.63
CA ARG A 73 7.06 7.76 -14.61
C ARG A 73 5.81 8.63 -14.47
N LEU A 74 5.01 8.71 -15.53
CA LEU A 74 3.72 9.38 -15.50
C LEU A 74 2.76 8.61 -14.57
N SER A 75 2.35 9.23 -13.46
CA SER A 75 1.46 8.58 -12.48
C SER A 75 0.05 8.39 -13.02
N ARG A 76 -0.71 7.43 -12.45
CA ARG A 76 -2.14 7.24 -12.79
C ARG A 76 -2.96 8.51 -12.61
N LYS A 77 -2.73 9.26 -11.53
CA LYS A 77 -3.41 10.55 -11.30
C LYS A 77 -3.11 11.58 -12.39
N MET A 78 -1.88 11.62 -12.89
CA MET A 78 -1.52 12.53 -13.99
C MET A 78 -2.16 12.10 -15.32
N ARG A 79 -2.23 10.78 -15.59
CA ARG A 79 -2.94 10.24 -16.77
C ARG A 79 -4.43 10.62 -16.75
N ASN A 80 -5.09 10.39 -15.62
CA ASN A 80 -6.50 10.77 -15.44
C ASN A 80 -6.69 12.29 -15.63
N LEU A 81 -5.78 13.13 -15.13
CA LEU A 81 -5.87 14.57 -15.33
C LEU A 81 -5.80 14.95 -16.82
N LEU A 82 -4.88 14.36 -17.58
CA LEU A 82 -4.75 14.60 -19.03
C LEU A 82 -5.99 14.14 -19.79
N GLU A 83 -6.51 12.96 -19.46
CA GLU A 83 -7.76 12.43 -20.02
C GLU A 83 -8.93 13.39 -19.76
N TRP A 84 -9.08 13.88 -18.52
CA TRP A 84 -10.14 14.84 -18.16
C TRP A 84 -9.95 16.23 -18.78
N LEU A 85 -8.74 16.56 -19.22
CA LEU A 85 -8.44 17.75 -20.01
C LEU A 85 -8.69 17.53 -21.52
N GLY A 86 -9.06 16.31 -21.93
CA GLY A 86 -9.40 15.96 -23.30
C GLY A 86 -8.24 15.43 -24.14
N ALA A 87 -7.11 15.04 -23.51
CA ALA A 87 -6.06 14.33 -24.23
C ALA A 87 -6.53 12.91 -24.60
N SER A 88 -6.23 12.46 -25.81
CA SER A 88 -6.55 11.09 -26.25
C SER A 88 -5.65 10.06 -25.57
N ASP A 89 -6.13 8.82 -25.46
CA ASP A 89 -5.35 7.70 -24.91
C ASP A 89 -4.02 7.51 -25.66
N ASP A 90 -4.02 7.64 -26.98
CA ASP A 90 -2.81 7.56 -27.79
C ASP A 90 -1.80 8.66 -27.43
N SER A 91 -2.24 9.91 -27.26
CA SER A 91 -1.38 11.02 -26.83
C SER A 91 -0.81 10.80 -25.43
N ILE A 92 -1.61 10.28 -24.49
CA ILE A 92 -1.17 9.97 -23.13
C ILE A 92 -0.14 8.84 -23.14
N ASN A 93 -0.34 7.81 -23.98
CA ASN A 93 0.58 6.69 -24.11
C ASN A 93 1.90 7.11 -24.76
N GLN A 94 1.86 7.91 -25.82
CA GLN A 94 3.06 8.49 -26.44
C GLN A 94 3.83 9.36 -25.45
N LEU A 95 3.13 10.21 -24.67
CA LEU A 95 3.75 11.00 -23.61
C LEU A 95 4.42 10.10 -22.55
N ALA A 96 3.73 9.04 -22.12
CA ALA A 96 4.27 8.12 -21.12
C ALA A 96 5.54 7.41 -21.62
N LEU A 97 5.56 6.99 -22.90
CA LEU A 97 6.74 6.40 -23.54
C LEU A 97 7.88 7.42 -23.66
N GLY A 98 7.58 8.65 -24.11
CA GLY A 98 8.57 9.72 -24.20
C GLY A 98 9.19 10.08 -22.84
N VAL A 99 8.40 10.05 -21.76
CA VAL A 99 8.90 10.21 -20.39
C VAL A 99 9.83 9.07 -19.97
N LEU A 100 9.51 7.82 -20.36
CA LEU A 100 10.37 6.66 -20.07
C LEU A 100 11.71 6.78 -20.81
N GLN A 101 11.66 7.07 -22.12
CA GLN A 101 12.86 7.27 -22.93
C GLN A 101 13.72 8.42 -22.40
N PHE A 102 13.12 9.57 -22.07
CA PHE A 102 13.83 10.69 -21.47
C PHE A 102 14.51 10.31 -20.15
N ASN A 103 13.86 9.49 -19.33
CA ASN A 103 14.44 9.03 -18.07
C ASN A 103 15.66 8.14 -18.31
N GLU A 104 15.58 7.23 -19.28
CA GLU A 104 16.68 6.34 -19.67
C GLU A 104 17.88 7.12 -20.24
N GLU A 105 17.64 7.99 -21.22
CA GLU A 105 18.69 8.81 -21.87
C GLU A 105 19.39 9.78 -20.91
N SER A 106 18.64 10.35 -19.97
CA SER A 106 19.17 11.32 -19.01
C SER A 106 19.94 10.64 -17.86
N GLY A 107 20.09 9.32 -17.88
CA GLY A 107 20.73 8.58 -16.80
C GLY A 107 19.95 8.71 -15.48
N PHE A 108 18.65 9.03 -15.54
CA PHE A 108 17.75 8.81 -14.41
C PHE A 108 17.54 7.30 -14.31
N ILE A 109 18.59 6.60 -13.88
CA ILE A 109 18.54 5.23 -13.41
C ILE A 109 17.38 5.24 -12.43
N GLN A 110 16.29 4.56 -12.78
CA GLN A 110 15.22 4.35 -11.82
C GLN A 110 15.92 3.84 -10.58
N PRO A 111 15.71 4.42 -9.38
CA PRO A 111 16.18 3.75 -8.18
C PRO A 111 15.71 2.31 -8.34
N LEU A 112 16.67 1.38 -8.45
CA LEU A 112 16.41 -0.05 -8.39
C LEU A 112 15.33 -0.17 -7.35
N VAL A 113 14.13 -0.62 -7.74
CA VAL A 113 13.01 -0.53 -6.83
C VAL A 113 13.36 -1.48 -5.69
N GLU A 114 13.93 -0.91 -4.62
CA GLU A 114 14.54 -1.70 -3.59
C GLU A 114 13.39 -2.38 -2.87
N LEU A 115 13.51 -3.70 -2.74
CA LEU A 115 12.60 -4.44 -1.88
C LEU A 115 12.61 -3.78 -0.50
N PRO A 116 11.43 -3.60 0.12
CA PRO A 116 11.33 -3.07 1.47
C PRO A 116 12.30 -3.78 2.41
N LYS A 117 13.07 -3.00 3.17
CA LYS A 117 13.98 -3.52 4.18
C LYS A 117 13.29 -3.41 5.53
N PHE A 118 13.16 -4.54 6.21
CA PHE A 118 12.58 -4.63 7.54
C PHE A 118 13.66 -4.75 8.60
N LYS A 119 13.45 -4.01 9.70
CA LYS A 119 14.25 -4.11 10.93
C LYS A 119 13.73 -5.26 11.78
N ASP A 120 14.63 -5.87 12.54
CA ASP A 120 14.22 -6.89 13.50
C ASP A 120 13.56 -6.19 14.70
N ILE A 121 12.54 -6.83 15.26
CA ILE A 121 11.86 -6.34 16.46
C ILE A 121 11.78 -7.44 17.51
N GLU A 122 11.42 -7.07 18.73
CA GLU A 122 11.13 -8.00 19.80
C GLU A 122 9.62 -8.25 19.94
N LEU A 123 9.28 -9.44 20.41
CA LEU A 123 7.91 -9.74 20.81
C LEU A 123 7.50 -8.93 22.05
N PRO A 124 6.19 -8.80 22.31
CA PRO A 124 5.70 -8.24 23.56
C PRO A 124 6.37 -8.87 24.78
N LYS A 125 6.57 -8.05 25.82
CA LYS A 125 7.17 -8.51 27.07
C LYS A 125 6.49 -9.78 27.59
N GLY A 126 7.31 -10.77 27.94
CA GLY A 126 6.86 -12.03 28.50
C GLY A 126 6.15 -12.95 27.52
N ALA A 127 6.15 -12.65 26.21
CA ALA A 127 5.56 -13.51 25.20
C ALA A 127 6.42 -14.75 24.93
N LYS A 128 5.78 -15.92 24.90
CA LYS A 128 6.38 -17.20 24.51
C LYS A 128 5.42 -17.98 23.62
N LEU A 129 5.90 -19.06 23.01
CA LEU A 129 5.04 -19.96 22.24
C LEU A 129 3.89 -20.43 23.13
N ILE A 130 2.67 -20.50 22.59
CA ILE A 130 1.50 -20.93 23.36
C ILE A 130 1.69 -22.32 23.97
N THR A 131 2.40 -23.21 23.26
CA THR A 131 2.67 -24.58 23.71
C THR A 131 3.71 -24.68 24.82
N GLU A 132 4.47 -23.61 25.09
CA GLU A 132 5.48 -23.59 26.18
C GLU A 132 4.88 -23.25 27.55
N TYR A 133 3.63 -22.78 27.60
CA TYR A 133 2.99 -22.45 28.85
C TYR A 133 2.41 -23.69 29.52
N SER A 134 2.60 -23.78 30.84
CA SER A 134 1.85 -24.70 31.69
C SER A 134 0.41 -24.22 31.88
N ASP A 135 -0.44 -25.12 32.40
CA ASP A 135 -1.86 -24.88 32.60
C ASP A 135 -2.15 -23.53 33.28
N ASN A 136 -2.88 -22.67 32.58
CA ASN A 136 -3.21 -21.32 33.02
C ASN A 136 -4.64 -20.94 32.59
N ASN A 137 -5.48 -20.58 33.56
CA ASN A 137 -6.89 -20.22 33.32
C ASN A 137 -7.09 -19.06 32.32
N LEU A 138 -6.12 -18.16 32.17
CA LEU A 138 -6.18 -17.08 31.20
C LEU A 138 -5.82 -17.58 29.79
N LEU A 139 -4.84 -18.46 29.69
CA LEU A 139 -4.47 -19.10 28.43
C LEU A 139 -5.61 -19.98 27.90
N LEU A 140 -6.30 -20.72 28.78
CA LEU A 140 -7.46 -21.53 28.39
C LEU A 140 -8.52 -20.71 27.62
N LYS A 141 -8.75 -19.45 28.03
CA LYS A 141 -9.68 -18.56 27.30
C LYS A 141 -9.19 -18.21 25.90
N VAL A 142 -7.88 -18.10 25.71
CA VAL A 142 -7.27 -17.85 24.39
C VAL A 142 -7.40 -19.10 23.53
N LEU A 143 -7.17 -20.28 24.10
CA LEU A 143 -7.34 -21.57 23.41
C LEU A 143 -8.80 -21.80 23.01
N ASP A 144 -9.76 -21.49 23.89
CA ASP A 144 -11.19 -21.55 23.57
C ASP A 144 -11.57 -20.60 22.43
N TYR A 145 -10.98 -19.39 22.42
CA TYR A 145 -11.15 -18.45 21.32
C TYR A 145 -10.56 -18.98 20.00
N MET A 146 -9.36 -19.58 20.03
CA MET A 146 -8.73 -20.21 18.87
C MET A 146 -9.61 -21.32 18.32
N LYS A 147 -10.10 -22.21 19.18
CA LYS A 147 -11.03 -23.28 18.82
C LYS A 147 -12.31 -22.73 18.20
N GLY A 148 -12.89 -21.67 18.76
CA GLY A 148 -14.05 -20.98 18.19
C GLY A 148 -13.79 -20.34 16.82
N ARG A 149 -12.52 -20.05 16.50
CA ARG A 149 -12.07 -19.56 15.19
C ARG A 149 -11.53 -20.67 14.27
N GLN A 150 -11.63 -21.93 14.69
CA GLN A 150 -11.10 -23.10 13.97
C GLN A 150 -9.58 -23.00 13.73
N LEU A 151 -8.85 -22.44 14.70
CA LEU A 151 -7.39 -22.40 14.71
C LEU A 151 -6.85 -23.47 15.67
N ASN A 152 -5.87 -24.22 15.22
CA ASN A 152 -5.09 -25.16 16.03
C ASN A 152 -3.73 -24.56 16.37
N VAL A 153 -3.11 -25.06 17.43
CA VAL A 153 -1.77 -24.58 17.85
C VAL A 153 -0.67 -25.00 16.87
N GLU A 154 -0.92 -26.01 16.04
CA GLU A 154 0.00 -26.47 14.99
C GLU A 154 -0.11 -25.67 13.67
N ASP A 155 -1.16 -24.86 13.49
CA ASP A 155 -1.38 -24.14 12.22
C ASP A 155 -0.35 -23.02 12.01
N TYR A 156 0.18 -22.46 13.10
CA TYR A 156 1.19 -21.39 13.09
C TYR A 156 1.89 -21.28 14.45
N ASP A 157 3.07 -20.62 14.49
CA ASP A 157 3.78 -20.31 15.73
C ASP A 157 3.05 -19.20 16.51
N PHE A 158 1.97 -19.56 17.19
CA PHE A 158 1.19 -18.65 18.01
C PHE A 158 1.88 -18.36 19.34
N TYR A 159 1.85 -17.10 19.76
CA TYR A 159 2.43 -16.64 21.01
C TYR A 159 1.33 -16.13 21.97
N TRP A 160 1.65 -16.15 23.26
CA TRP A 160 0.82 -15.56 24.31
C TRP A 160 1.71 -14.95 25.38
N SER A 161 1.18 -14.01 26.18
CA SER A 161 1.88 -13.41 27.32
C SER A 161 0.91 -13.22 28.50
N PRO A 162 1.29 -13.55 29.74
CA PRO A 162 0.45 -13.34 30.93
C PRO A 162 0.41 -11.87 31.38
N GLU A 163 1.22 -11.00 30.78
CA GLU A 163 1.30 -9.58 31.13
C GLU A 163 -0.05 -8.88 30.95
N LEU A 164 -0.33 -7.88 31.79
CA LEU A 164 -1.66 -7.22 31.88
C LEU A 164 -2.18 -6.71 30.52
N GLY A 165 -1.27 -6.22 29.66
CA GLY A 165 -1.60 -5.70 28.33
C GLY A 165 -1.88 -6.75 27.26
N TYR A 166 -1.53 -8.02 27.49
CA TYR A 166 -1.54 -9.09 26.47
C TYR A 166 -2.27 -10.36 26.89
N ARG A 167 -2.57 -10.52 28.19
CA ARG A 167 -3.25 -11.71 28.73
C ARG A 167 -4.61 -12.03 28.11
N ASP A 168 -5.27 -11.05 27.49
CA ASP A 168 -6.55 -11.19 26.78
C ASP A 168 -6.38 -11.21 25.24
N LYS A 169 -5.18 -11.54 24.74
CA LYS A 169 -4.84 -11.49 23.32
C LYS A 169 -4.09 -12.72 22.83
N LEU A 170 -4.41 -13.14 21.62
CA LEU A 170 -3.61 -14.08 20.82
C LEU A 170 -2.55 -13.29 20.06
N ILE A 171 -1.27 -13.61 20.24
CA ILE A 171 -0.16 -12.93 19.56
C ILE A 171 0.24 -13.74 18.33
N ILE A 172 0.31 -13.07 17.18
CA ILE A 172 0.72 -13.61 15.89
C ILE A 172 2.01 -12.88 15.47
N PRO A 173 3.17 -13.55 15.47
CA PRO A 173 4.43 -12.97 15.01
C PRO A 173 4.44 -12.81 13.48
N PHE A 174 5.16 -11.80 13.01
CA PHE A 174 5.36 -11.53 11.59
C PHE A 174 6.81 -11.83 11.21
N TYR A 175 6.97 -12.84 10.36
CA TYR A 175 8.27 -13.24 9.87
C TYR A 175 8.56 -12.66 8.48
N TYR A 176 9.84 -12.46 8.21
CA TYR A 176 10.32 -12.09 6.89
C TYR A 176 11.55 -12.92 6.56
N LEU A 177 11.52 -13.58 5.40
CA LEU A 177 12.68 -14.25 4.84
C LEU A 177 13.50 -13.24 4.04
N THR A 178 14.74 -13.03 4.45
CA THR A 178 15.63 -12.15 3.69
C THR A 178 16.01 -12.82 2.38
N PRO A 179 15.90 -12.15 1.22
CA PRO A 179 16.33 -12.73 -0.05
C PRO A 179 17.77 -13.24 0.01
N GLY A 180 17.99 -14.50 -0.36
CA GLY A 180 19.31 -15.15 -0.29
C GLY A 180 19.70 -15.67 1.10
N SER A 181 18.79 -15.67 2.07
CA SER A 181 18.97 -16.24 3.39
C SER A 181 17.92 -17.32 3.66
N ASP A 182 18.31 -18.35 4.41
CA ASP A 182 17.40 -19.41 4.88
C ASP A 182 16.81 -19.11 6.27
N THR A 183 17.12 -17.94 6.85
CA THR A 183 16.65 -17.57 8.19
C THR A 183 15.49 -16.58 8.16
N LYS A 184 14.43 -16.93 8.89
CA LYS A 184 13.30 -16.04 9.14
C LYS A 184 13.68 -15.02 10.22
N ARG A 185 13.40 -13.75 9.96
CA ARG A 185 13.57 -12.67 10.93
C ARG A 185 12.22 -12.22 11.44
N LEU A 186 12.11 -11.96 12.75
CA LEU A 186 10.91 -11.38 13.34
C LEU A 186 10.90 -9.87 13.09
N VAL A 187 9.92 -9.40 12.33
CA VAL A 187 9.85 -8.00 11.85
C VAL A 187 8.59 -7.25 12.27
N GLY A 188 7.68 -7.94 12.97
CA GLY A 188 6.40 -7.40 13.39
C GLY A 188 5.65 -8.38 14.28
N TRP A 189 4.52 -7.95 14.82
CA TRP A 189 3.55 -8.83 15.45
C TRP A 189 2.18 -8.14 15.50
N THR A 190 1.13 -8.94 15.67
CA THR A 190 -0.18 -8.43 16.08
C THR A 190 -0.75 -9.24 17.22
N ALA A 191 -1.41 -8.56 18.15
CA ALA A 191 -2.09 -9.14 19.29
C ALA A 191 -3.60 -8.95 19.11
N ARG A 192 -4.30 -10.02 18.74
CA ARG A 192 -5.75 -10.05 18.55
C ARG A 192 -6.44 -10.24 19.89
N ARG A 193 -7.25 -9.26 20.30
CA ARG A 193 -8.11 -9.36 21.47
C ARG A 193 -9.14 -10.49 21.30
N ILE A 194 -9.28 -11.33 22.33
CA ILE A 194 -10.25 -12.44 22.37
C ILE A 194 -11.62 -12.00 22.93
N THR A 195 -11.64 -10.93 23.72
CA THR A 195 -12.83 -10.33 24.32
C THR A 195 -13.41 -9.20 23.45
N LYS A 196 -14.66 -8.82 23.72
CA LYS A 196 -15.25 -7.62 23.09
C LYS A 196 -14.51 -6.37 23.57
N GLY A 197 -14.14 -5.50 22.63
CA GLY A 197 -13.55 -4.20 22.94
C GLY A 197 -12.70 -3.66 21.79
N ASN A 198 -12.32 -2.39 21.91
CA ASN A 198 -11.45 -1.70 20.96
C ASN A 198 -10.11 -1.33 21.63
N PRO A 199 -9.00 -1.28 20.86
CA PRO A 199 -8.89 -1.80 19.50
C PRO A 199 -8.96 -3.34 19.48
N LYS A 200 -9.44 -3.91 18.35
CA LYS A 200 -9.49 -5.38 18.17
C LYS A 200 -8.08 -5.98 18.05
N TYR A 201 -7.17 -5.24 17.42
CA TYR A 201 -5.78 -5.60 17.22
C TYR A 201 -4.87 -4.53 17.82
N LEU A 202 -3.83 -4.97 18.53
CA LEU A 202 -2.67 -4.16 18.84
C LEU A 202 -1.54 -4.65 17.95
N THR A 203 -1.00 -3.81 17.08
CA THR A 203 -0.09 -4.25 16.03
C THR A 203 1.16 -3.39 16.03
N ASP A 204 2.32 -4.04 15.92
CA ASP A 204 3.58 -3.43 15.53
C ASP A 204 3.96 -3.97 14.15
N VAL A 205 3.78 -3.12 13.12
CA VAL A 205 3.98 -3.50 11.72
C VAL A 205 4.73 -2.42 10.99
N GLN A 206 5.77 -2.83 10.26
CA GLN A 206 6.56 -1.92 9.44
C GLN A 206 5.86 -1.63 8.11
N PRO A 207 5.93 -0.40 7.59
CA PRO A 207 5.35 -0.04 6.30
C PRO A 207 5.82 -0.97 5.18
N GLY A 208 4.87 -1.40 4.34
CA GLY A 208 5.16 -2.26 3.20
C GLY A 208 5.20 -3.75 3.52
N TYR A 209 5.10 -4.17 4.79
CA TYR A 209 5.06 -5.58 5.15
C TYR A 209 3.83 -6.30 4.57
N VAL A 210 4.02 -7.56 4.18
CA VAL A 210 2.98 -8.49 3.72
C VAL A 210 3.13 -9.76 4.55
N PHE A 211 2.07 -10.13 5.26
CA PHE A 211 2.07 -11.29 6.13
C PHE A 211 2.18 -12.59 5.31
N ASN A 212 2.92 -13.55 5.85
CA ASN A 212 3.08 -14.91 5.30
C ASN A 212 3.69 -14.99 3.89
N LEU A 213 4.39 -13.92 3.45
CA LEU A 213 5.14 -13.93 2.20
C LEU A 213 6.27 -14.98 2.25
N ASP A 214 6.85 -15.19 3.43
CA ASP A 214 7.94 -16.12 3.70
C ASP A 214 7.54 -17.61 3.62
N ALA A 215 6.23 -17.92 3.68
CA ALA A 215 5.71 -19.28 3.50
C ALA A 215 5.42 -19.65 2.04
N GLN A 216 5.45 -18.67 1.12
CA GLN A 216 5.08 -18.89 -0.28
C GLN A 216 6.23 -19.51 -1.09
N ASP A 217 6.33 -20.84 -1.04
CA ASP A 217 7.41 -21.58 -1.71
C ASP A 217 7.24 -21.72 -3.24
N TYR A 218 8.25 -22.30 -3.91
CA TYR A 218 8.28 -22.48 -5.36
C TYR A 218 7.20 -23.44 -5.90
N ARG A 219 6.65 -24.34 -5.07
CA ARG A 219 5.66 -25.35 -5.46
C ARG A 219 4.26 -24.74 -5.63
N ARG A 220 3.99 -23.59 -4.99
CA ARG A 220 2.75 -22.83 -5.15
C ARG A 220 2.61 -22.29 -6.58
N ILE A 221 1.48 -22.53 -7.24
CA ILE A 221 1.23 -22.05 -8.61
C ILE A 221 0.79 -20.58 -8.62
N PHE A 222 0.02 -20.19 -7.61
CA PHE A 222 -0.49 -18.84 -7.40
C PHE A 222 -0.44 -18.50 -5.91
N VAL A 223 -0.61 -17.22 -5.60
CA VAL A 223 -0.65 -16.69 -4.22
C VAL A 223 -2.04 -16.11 -4.00
N ILE A 224 -2.68 -16.50 -2.91
CA ILE A 224 -3.94 -15.86 -2.48
C ILE A 224 -3.59 -14.68 -1.57
N LEU A 225 -4.28 -13.57 -1.74
CA LEU A 225 -4.12 -12.36 -0.94
C LEU A 225 -5.42 -12.00 -0.24
N VAL A 226 -5.41 -11.99 1.09
CA VAL A 226 -6.54 -11.63 1.96
C VAL A 226 -6.22 -10.38 2.79
N GLU A 227 -7.20 -9.91 3.58
CA GLU A 227 -7.05 -8.71 4.40
C GLU A 227 -6.34 -8.98 5.73
N GLY A 228 -6.71 -10.07 6.41
CA GLY A 228 -6.32 -10.38 7.77
C GLY A 228 -5.36 -11.57 7.90
N PRO A 229 -4.50 -11.58 8.95
CA PRO A 229 -3.52 -12.66 9.14
C PRO A 229 -4.17 -13.97 9.59
N ILE A 230 -5.32 -13.92 10.28
CA ILE A 230 -6.04 -15.13 10.72
C ILE A 230 -6.58 -15.88 9.51
N ASP A 231 -7.20 -15.17 8.57
CA ASP A 231 -7.74 -15.78 7.36
C ASP A 231 -6.60 -16.29 6.48
N ALA A 232 -5.48 -15.57 6.44
CA ALA A 232 -4.27 -16.01 5.74
C ALA A 232 -3.69 -17.32 6.29
N ILE A 233 -3.60 -17.49 7.61
CA ILE A 233 -3.17 -18.75 8.23
C ILE A 233 -4.11 -19.89 7.83
N GLY A 234 -5.42 -19.67 7.88
CA GLY A 234 -6.41 -20.73 7.64
C GLY A 234 -6.41 -21.32 6.21
N ILE A 235 -5.90 -20.59 5.22
CA ILE A 235 -5.86 -21.04 3.81
C ILE A 235 -4.45 -20.98 3.18
N ASP A 236 -3.42 -20.78 4.00
CA ASP A 236 -2.03 -20.53 3.59
C ASP A 236 -1.89 -19.45 2.50
N ALA A 237 -2.53 -18.30 2.75
CA ALA A 237 -2.48 -17.10 1.92
C ALA A 237 -1.52 -16.05 2.48
N CYS A 238 -1.33 -14.95 1.75
CA CYS A 238 -0.70 -13.72 2.23
C CYS A 238 -1.76 -12.74 2.76
N ALA A 239 -1.40 -11.86 3.70
CA ALA A 239 -2.29 -10.78 4.15
C ALA A 239 -1.70 -9.37 4.00
N LEU A 240 -2.54 -8.42 3.62
CA LEU A 240 -2.17 -6.99 3.49
C LEU A 240 -2.11 -6.25 4.82
N MET A 241 -2.82 -6.74 5.85
CA MET A 241 -2.99 -6.05 7.12
C MET A 241 -3.72 -4.70 6.98
N GLY A 242 -4.64 -4.61 6.00
CA GLY A 242 -5.44 -3.41 5.69
C GLY A 242 -6.27 -3.59 4.42
N SER A 243 -7.07 -2.58 4.08
CA SER A 243 -8.02 -2.61 2.96
C SER A 243 -7.45 -2.15 1.61
N GLU A 244 -6.27 -1.51 1.60
CA GLU A 244 -5.64 -0.99 0.38
C GLU A 244 -4.24 -1.57 0.18
N VAL A 245 -3.93 -1.97 -1.06
CA VAL A 245 -2.59 -2.41 -1.46
C VAL A 245 -1.68 -1.20 -1.66
N ARG A 246 -0.57 -1.13 -0.94
CA ARG A 246 0.48 -0.11 -1.15
C ARG A 246 1.51 -0.56 -2.19
N ASP A 247 2.15 0.40 -2.85
CA ASP A 247 3.17 0.12 -3.89
C ASP A 247 4.30 -0.82 -3.39
N GLN A 248 4.74 -0.64 -2.14
CA GLN A 248 5.76 -1.51 -1.52
C GLN A 248 5.28 -2.96 -1.32
N GLN A 249 3.99 -3.14 -0.96
CA GLN A 249 3.39 -4.46 -0.80
C GLN A 249 3.20 -5.14 -2.15
N ALA A 250 2.74 -4.37 -3.16
CA ALA A 250 2.63 -4.86 -4.53
C ALA A 250 3.99 -5.32 -5.07
N LEU A 251 5.07 -4.59 -4.75
CA LEU A 251 6.41 -5.00 -5.13
C LEU A 251 6.82 -6.35 -4.52
N LEU A 252 6.61 -6.53 -3.21
CA LEU A 252 6.92 -7.78 -2.51
C LEU A 252 6.11 -8.95 -3.08
N LEU A 253 4.81 -8.76 -3.30
CA LEU A 253 3.94 -9.78 -3.89
C LEU A 253 4.39 -10.16 -5.31
N ASN A 254 4.69 -9.16 -6.14
CA ASN A 254 5.17 -9.39 -7.50
C ASN A 254 6.57 -10.05 -7.53
N SER A 255 7.38 -9.86 -6.49
CA SER A 255 8.71 -10.50 -6.38
C SER A 255 8.62 -12.03 -6.26
N LEU A 256 7.47 -12.58 -5.84
CA LEU A 256 7.22 -14.03 -5.86
C LEU A 256 7.12 -14.60 -7.28
N ASN A 257 6.95 -13.75 -8.30
CA ASN A 257 6.77 -14.15 -9.69
C ASN A 257 5.64 -15.19 -9.88
N LYS A 258 4.54 -14.99 -9.14
CA LYS A 258 3.34 -15.83 -9.15
C LYS A 258 2.11 -14.98 -9.46
N GLN A 259 1.08 -15.60 -10.01
CA GLN A 259 -0.22 -14.95 -10.13
C GLN A 259 -0.78 -14.66 -8.73
N VAL A 260 -1.15 -13.40 -8.48
CA VAL A 260 -1.78 -12.99 -7.22
C VAL A 260 -3.29 -12.98 -7.40
N ILE A 261 -4.01 -13.74 -6.57
CA ILE A 261 -5.48 -13.81 -6.52
C ILE A 261 -5.94 -13.08 -5.27
N VAL A 262 -6.65 -11.97 -5.44
CA VAL A 262 -7.19 -11.20 -4.31
C VAL A 262 -8.53 -11.79 -3.88
N LEU A 263 -8.67 -12.08 -2.59
CA LEU A 263 -9.88 -12.60 -1.96
C LEU A 263 -10.32 -11.63 -0.84
N PRO A 264 -11.09 -10.59 -1.16
CA PRO A 264 -11.54 -9.60 -0.20
C PRO A 264 -12.69 -10.12 0.68
N ASP A 265 -12.92 -9.46 1.81
CA ASP A 265 -14.08 -9.73 2.64
C ASP A 265 -15.39 -9.42 1.89
N ARG A 266 -16.45 -10.17 2.21
CA ARG A 266 -17.77 -9.99 1.58
C ARG A 266 -18.58 -8.90 2.28
N ASP A 267 -18.00 -7.73 2.45
CA ASP A 267 -18.68 -6.57 3.00
C ASP A 267 -18.54 -5.33 2.10
N LYS A 268 -18.96 -4.17 2.60
CA LYS A 268 -19.01 -2.92 1.83
C LYS A 268 -17.73 -2.06 2.02
N ALA A 269 -16.74 -2.55 2.76
CA ALA A 269 -15.57 -1.77 3.17
C ALA A 269 -14.67 -1.38 1.99
#